data_AF-A0A914EIU4-F1
#
_entry.id   AF-A0A914EIU4-F1
#
_cell.length_a   1.000
_cell.length_b   1.000
_cell.length_c   1.000
_cell.angle_alpha   90.00
_cell.angle_beta   90.00
_cell.angle_gamma   90.00
#
_symmetry.space_group_name_H-M   'P 1'
#
loop_
_entity.id
_entity.type
_entity.pdbx_description
1 polymer ?
#
loop_
_entity_poly.entity_id
_entity_poly.type
_entity_poly.pdbx_seq_one_letter_code
_entity_poly.pdbx_strand_id
1 'polypeptide(L)'
;MDFLVSMNKVCNDHVDPRYEHITYEDMIELDKIIGRHISLEEGIQHPEYVCPRTKNKFTCERVFRIEDIRFYWYRIFVMCADFANLIPQFRELPLNDQCQLFRLNFGVLSWSIYMEFIVYSELTIGYPMGNGSYAPWNLEEIEAFLKLYNAGDTLYKPKKQAMEDYKTFVRNNMIEPIKSLELDKKELCLLKVILLFQQEEHLSDLGREISHKTNNLLFDTFWDYQSSKYPDLSFDEKLRRHSRFLLLSSKIGQAWHMECDIHLLMSILGNLKKKSMGDEYEIVDATQQDFDGIMKFLMSDFLYAESLNAALKLTEEEAHDFFAELVESTLKDPVSYLAKTSDGEIIGLNLSCIMKRPTQSNQEEDQHHESVFLDNTSALKPEKVQKIGRFVGELESRIWELVPPGVDTLLSVVIISISKNYTRRGIAKKLVEHRLDRAEELGCQGVFTELSALASQKLFKKLGFEELYVIEHENWKENGERVFYCPDGTDRGILAYKPFSTSNYHPDKNVDIP
;
A
#
# COMPACT_ATOMS: atom_id res chain seq x y z
N MET A 1 16.48 -18.70 -36.51
CA MET A 1 16.10 -17.33 -36.07
C MET A 1 14.65 -16.94 -36.42
N ASP A 2 14.13 -17.23 -37.62
CA ASP A 2 12.73 -16.87 -37.94
C ASP A 2 11.70 -17.50 -36.99
N PHE A 3 11.96 -18.74 -36.57
CA PHE A 3 11.22 -19.39 -35.49
C PHE A 3 11.13 -18.53 -34.21
N LEU A 4 12.25 -17.93 -33.78
CA LEU A 4 12.29 -17.09 -32.56
C LEU A 4 11.46 -15.82 -32.72
N VAL A 5 11.44 -15.22 -33.91
CA VAL A 5 10.61 -14.04 -34.20
C VAL A 5 9.13 -14.40 -34.19
N SER A 6 8.75 -15.52 -34.82
CA SER A 6 7.37 -16.02 -34.80
C SER A 6 6.93 -16.35 -33.38
N MET A 7 7.78 -17.00 -32.60
CA MET A 7 7.54 -17.33 -31.19
C MET A 7 7.33 -16.08 -30.34
N ASN A 8 8.20 -15.07 -30.46
CA ASN A 8 8.06 -13.81 -29.73
C ASN A 8 6.77 -13.07 -30.11
N LYS A 9 6.38 -13.12 -31.39
CA LYS A 9 5.09 -12.56 -31.84
C LYS A 9 3.90 -13.28 -31.19
N VAL A 10 3.87 -14.61 -31.21
CA VAL A 10 2.80 -15.41 -30.57
C VAL A 10 2.68 -15.06 -29.09
N CYS A 11 3.79 -14.97 -28.37
CA CYS A 11 3.80 -14.59 -26.96
C CYS A 11 3.24 -13.17 -26.72
N ASN A 12 3.61 -12.20 -27.57
CA ASN A 12 3.13 -10.82 -27.44
C ASN A 12 1.65 -10.65 -27.82
N ASP A 13 1.16 -11.47 -28.75
CA ASP A 13 -0.24 -11.47 -29.21
C ASP A 13 -1.13 -12.32 -28.29
N HIS A 14 -0.55 -13.09 -27.35
CA HIS A 14 -1.29 -13.89 -26.39
C HIS A 14 -1.87 -13.00 -25.28
N VAL A 15 -3.08 -12.51 -25.50
CA VAL A 15 -3.80 -11.58 -24.61
C VAL A 15 -5.17 -12.16 -24.26
N ASP A 16 -5.59 -12.01 -23.01
CA ASP A 16 -6.94 -12.37 -22.59
C ASP A 16 -7.91 -11.30 -23.11
N PRO A 17 -8.96 -11.65 -23.89
CA PRO A 17 -9.85 -10.67 -24.53
C PRO A 17 -10.49 -9.68 -23.56
N ARG A 18 -10.75 -10.13 -22.31
CA ARG A 18 -11.31 -9.28 -21.25
C ARG A 18 -10.36 -8.14 -20.83
N TYR A 19 -9.06 -8.33 -20.97
CA TYR A 19 -8.02 -7.41 -20.48
C TYR A 19 -7.19 -6.80 -21.63
N GLU A 20 -7.74 -6.76 -22.84
CA GLU A 20 -7.12 -6.04 -23.96
C GLU A 20 -6.99 -4.53 -23.66
N HIS A 21 -7.94 -3.98 -22.90
CA HIS A 21 -7.98 -2.59 -22.45
C HIS A 21 -8.08 -2.51 -20.93
N ILE A 22 -7.02 -2.94 -20.23
CA ILE A 22 -6.98 -2.89 -18.77
C ILE A 22 -7.12 -1.45 -18.25
N THR A 23 -8.04 -1.24 -17.31
CA THR A 23 -8.27 0.04 -16.63
C THR A 23 -7.50 0.12 -15.30
N TYR A 24 -7.49 1.30 -14.68
CA TYR A 24 -6.87 1.46 -13.36
C TYR A 24 -7.67 0.72 -12.27
N GLU A 25 -9.00 0.72 -12.39
CA GLU A 25 -9.93 0.01 -11.51
C GLU A 25 -9.71 -1.51 -11.60
N ASP A 26 -9.54 -2.04 -12.82
CA ASP A 26 -9.18 -3.45 -13.02
C ASP A 26 -7.88 -3.79 -12.29
N MET A 27 -6.87 -2.92 -12.34
CA MET A 27 -5.61 -3.15 -11.64
C MET A 27 -5.77 -3.16 -10.13
N ILE A 28 -6.60 -2.28 -9.57
CA ILE A 28 -6.89 -2.29 -8.12
C ILE A 28 -7.58 -3.58 -7.71
N GLU A 29 -8.57 -4.05 -8.48
CA GLU A 29 -9.25 -5.31 -8.18
C GLU A 29 -8.31 -6.52 -8.32
N LEU A 30 -7.48 -6.53 -9.37
CA LEU A 30 -6.49 -7.57 -9.59
C LEU A 30 -5.43 -7.61 -8.48
N ASP A 31 -4.96 -6.46 -7.99
CA ASP A 31 -3.99 -6.36 -6.89
C ASP A 31 -4.49 -7.02 -5.58
N LYS A 32 -5.81 -7.14 -5.40
CA LYS A 32 -6.40 -7.84 -4.26
C LYS A 32 -6.24 -9.36 -4.34
N ILE A 33 -6.10 -9.93 -5.54
CA ILE A 33 -6.16 -11.37 -5.78
C ILE A 33 -4.89 -11.99 -6.37
N ILE A 34 -4.11 -11.22 -7.15
CA ILE A 34 -2.94 -11.70 -7.87
C ILE A 34 -1.89 -12.29 -6.94
N GLY A 35 -1.29 -13.42 -7.35
CA GLY A 35 -0.05 -13.96 -6.79
C GLY A 35 -0.13 -14.49 -5.35
N ARG A 36 -1.30 -14.48 -4.71
CA ARG A 36 -1.45 -15.03 -3.36
C ARG A 36 -1.53 -16.56 -3.46
N HIS A 37 -0.59 -17.24 -2.80
CA HIS A 37 -0.57 -18.70 -2.60
C HIS A 37 -0.20 -19.58 -3.81
N ILE A 38 0.48 -19.03 -4.83
CA ILE A 38 0.94 -19.81 -6.00
C ILE A 38 2.44 -20.12 -5.86
N SER A 39 2.80 -21.40 -6.02
CA SER A 39 4.21 -21.80 -6.06
C SER A 39 4.87 -21.43 -7.39
N LEU A 40 6.20 -21.37 -7.43
CA LEU A 40 6.92 -21.12 -8.69
C LEU A 40 6.62 -22.20 -9.74
N GLU A 41 6.52 -23.46 -9.31
CA GLU A 41 6.19 -24.61 -10.15
C GLU A 41 4.82 -24.42 -10.82
N GLU A 42 3.79 -24.15 -10.01
CA GLU A 42 2.44 -23.88 -10.51
C GLU A 42 2.40 -22.64 -11.41
N GLY A 43 3.12 -21.57 -11.05
CA GLY A 43 3.16 -20.35 -11.85
C GLY A 43 3.82 -20.55 -13.21
N ILE A 44 4.85 -21.40 -13.31
CA ILE A 44 5.48 -21.73 -14.60
C ILE A 44 4.58 -22.63 -15.43
N GLN A 45 3.92 -23.62 -14.83
CA GLN A 45 3.03 -24.55 -15.54
C GLN A 45 1.70 -23.92 -15.95
N HIS A 46 1.19 -23.01 -15.12
CA HIS A 46 -0.09 -22.31 -15.27
C HIS A 46 0.06 -20.80 -15.07
N PRO A 47 0.72 -20.09 -16.01
CA PRO A 47 0.93 -18.64 -15.89
C PRO A 47 -0.38 -17.85 -15.72
N GLU A 48 -1.49 -18.35 -16.25
CA GLU A 48 -2.83 -17.76 -16.09
C GLU A 48 -3.31 -17.65 -14.64
N TYR A 49 -2.78 -18.47 -13.72
CA TYR A 49 -3.14 -18.37 -12.30
C TYR A 49 -2.45 -17.18 -11.64
N VAL A 50 -1.32 -16.73 -12.17
CA VAL A 50 -0.53 -15.65 -11.57
C VAL A 50 -1.17 -14.29 -11.87
N CYS A 51 -1.44 -14.00 -13.13
CA CYS A 51 -1.98 -12.72 -13.59
C CYS A 51 -2.63 -12.87 -14.98
N PRO A 52 -3.71 -12.14 -15.30
CA PRO A 52 -4.25 -12.13 -16.64
C PRO A 52 -3.24 -11.61 -17.68
N ARG A 53 -3.36 -12.11 -18.91
CA ARG A 53 -2.53 -11.67 -20.03
C ARG A 53 -3.06 -10.37 -20.60
N THR A 54 -2.26 -9.31 -20.53
CA THR A 54 -2.67 -7.97 -20.96
C THR A 54 -1.77 -7.40 -22.05
N LYS A 55 -2.37 -6.64 -22.98
CA LYS A 55 -1.67 -6.05 -24.11
C LYS A 55 -0.67 -4.99 -23.65
N ASN A 56 0.55 -5.02 -24.22
CA ASN A 56 1.55 -4.00 -23.95
C ASN A 56 1.12 -2.63 -24.48
N LYS A 57 1.04 -1.65 -23.58
CA LYS A 57 0.86 -0.23 -23.88
C LYS A 57 2.11 0.55 -23.46
N PHE A 58 3.00 0.82 -24.43
CA PHE A 58 4.27 1.54 -24.20
C PHE A 58 4.17 3.05 -24.51
N THR A 59 3.01 3.67 -24.27
CA THR A 59 2.76 5.07 -24.66
C THR A 59 3.32 6.12 -23.70
N CYS A 60 3.67 5.74 -22.47
CA CYS A 60 4.22 6.64 -21.45
C CYS A 60 3.35 7.89 -21.19
N GLU A 61 2.03 7.71 -21.07
CA GLU A 61 1.03 8.77 -20.87
C GLU A 61 1.03 9.36 -19.45
N ARG A 62 1.50 8.61 -18.45
CA ARG A 62 1.49 9.04 -17.04
C ARG A 62 2.66 8.46 -16.24
N VAL A 63 3.10 9.18 -15.22
CA VAL A 63 4.05 8.63 -14.23
C VAL A 63 3.42 7.44 -13.50
N PHE A 64 4.20 6.38 -13.25
CA PHE A 64 3.73 5.19 -12.54
C PHE A 64 3.33 5.50 -11.08
N ARG A 65 2.45 4.67 -10.53
CA ARG A 65 2.03 4.59 -9.12
C ARG A 65 2.51 3.27 -8.50
N ILE A 66 2.36 3.11 -7.19
CA ILE A 66 2.83 1.91 -6.48
C ILE A 66 2.10 0.64 -6.99
N GLU A 67 0.82 0.76 -7.32
CA GLU A 67 -0.02 -0.29 -7.88
C GLU A 67 0.51 -0.74 -9.25
N ASP A 68 1.07 0.18 -10.05
CA ASP A 68 1.67 -0.14 -11.33
C ASP A 68 2.89 -1.04 -11.19
N ILE A 69 3.73 -0.82 -10.17
CA ILE A 69 4.92 -1.63 -9.94
C ILE A 69 4.54 -3.07 -9.59
N ARG A 70 3.54 -3.26 -8.73
CA ARG A 70 3.09 -4.60 -8.33
C ARG A 70 2.51 -5.36 -9.51
N PHE A 71 1.57 -4.74 -10.22
CA PHE A 71 0.98 -5.33 -11.42
C PHE A 71 2.03 -5.66 -12.49
N TYR A 72 3.01 -4.76 -12.69
CA TYR A 72 4.15 -4.93 -13.59
C TYR A 72 4.91 -6.24 -13.34
N TRP A 73 5.27 -6.54 -12.08
CA TRP A 73 6.05 -7.75 -11.75
C TRP A 73 5.31 -9.03 -12.12
N TYR A 74 4.02 -9.13 -11.77
CA TYR A 74 3.23 -10.32 -12.06
C TYR A 74 2.96 -10.49 -13.55
N ARG A 75 2.71 -9.40 -14.25
CA ARG A 75 2.54 -9.39 -15.70
C ARG A 75 3.80 -9.86 -16.43
N ILE A 76 4.96 -9.37 -16.02
CA ILE A 76 6.25 -9.79 -16.60
C ILE A 76 6.53 -11.25 -16.31
N PHE A 77 6.21 -11.73 -15.11
CA PHE A 77 6.31 -13.15 -14.78
C PHE A 77 5.56 -13.99 -15.82
N VAL A 78 4.28 -13.68 -16.06
CA VAL A 78 3.46 -14.40 -17.04
C VAL A 78 4.06 -14.34 -18.44
N MET A 79 4.48 -13.16 -18.89
CA MET A 79 5.12 -13.00 -20.20
C MET A 79 6.41 -13.81 -20.34
N CYS A 80 7.23 -13.86 -19.29
CA CYS A 80 8.47 -14.63 -19.29
C CYS A 80 8.18 -16.13 -19.26
N ALA A 81 7.21 -16.57 -18.46
CA ALA A 81 6.82 -17.96 -18.34
C ALA A 81 6.21 -18.50 -19.64
N ASP A 82 5.28 -17.75 -20.25
CA ASP A 82 4.72 -18.07 -21.57
C ASP A 82 5.83 -18.19 -22.62
N PHE A 83 6.77 -17.23 -22.65
CA PHE A 83 7.90 -17.28 -23.58
C PHE A 83 8.80 -18.50 -23.35
N ALA A 84 9.14 -18.81 -22.09
CA ALA A 84 9.97 -19.95 -21.74
C ALA A 84 9.31 -21.28 -22.17
N ASN A 85 8.00 -21.41 -21.92
CA ASN A 85 7.22 -22.60 -22.29
C ASN A 85 7.08 -22.82 -23.80
N LEU A 86 7.29 -21.79 -24.63
CA LEU A 86 7.33 -21.96 -26.08
C LEU A 86 8.67 -22.53 -26.60
N ILE A 87 9.73 -22.52 -25.79
CA ILE A 87 11.05 -23.02 -26.18
C ILE A 87 11.10 -24.54 -26.00
N PRO A 88 11.34 -25.34 -27.05
CA PRO A 88 11.41 -26.79 -26.95
C PRO A 88 12.41 -27.28 -25.90
N GLN A 89 13.61 -26.73 -25.91
CA GLN A 89 14.69 -27.12 -25.00
C GLN A 89 14.35 -26.82 -23.53
N PHE A 90 13.56 -25.78 -23.26
CA PHE A 90 13.12 -25.48 -21.90
C PHE A 90 12.12 -26.53 -21.40
N ARG A 91 11.19 -26.98 -22.27
CA ARG A 91 10.21 -28.02 -21.94
C ARG A 91 10.83 -29.41 -21.76
N GLU A 92 11.99 -29.66 -22.35
CA GLU A 92 12.74 -30.90 -22.19
C GLU A 92 13.41 -31.00 -20.81
N LEU A 93 13.62 -29.87 -20.11
CA LEU A 93 14.19 -29.86 -18.77
C LEU A 93 13.24 -30.52 -17.77
N PRO A 94 13.76 -31.24 -16.76
CA PRO A 94 12.98 -31.60 -15.58
C PRO A 94 12.35 -30.36 -14.94
N LEU A 95 11.15 -30.49 -14.35
CA LEU A 95 10.43 -29.34 -13.76
C LEU A 95 11.27 -28.58 -12.72
N ASN A 96 12.07 -29.28 -11.91
CA ASN A 96 12.98 -28.64 -10.97
C ASN A 96 14.03 -27.76 -11.67
N ASP A 97 14.61 -28.24 -12.78
CA ASP A 97 15.57 -27.48 -13.58
C ASP A 97 14.89 -26.32 -14.31
N GLN A 98 13.65 -26.49 -14.79
CA GLN A 98 12.85 -25.38 -15.34
C GLN A 98 12.68 -24.27 -14.30
N CYS A 99 12.26 -24.63 -13.09
CA CYS A 99 12.06 -23.69 -11.99
C CYS A 99 13.37 -23.01 -11.58
N GLN A 100 14.46 -23.77 -11.50
CA GLN A 100 15.76 -23.26 -11.10
C GLN A 100 16.34 -22.31 -12.16
N LEU A 101 16.31 -22.72 -13.43
CA LEU A 101 16.76 -21.90 -14.55
C LEU A 101 15.93 -20.61 -14.65
N PHE A 102 14.60 -20.73 -14.59
CA PHE A 102 13.70 -19.58 -14.64
C PHE A 102 13.95 -18.64 -13.46
N ARG A 103 14.06 -19.16 -12.23
CA ARG A 103 14.29 -18.35 -11.03
C ARG A 103 15.59 -17.55 -11.09
N LEU A 104 16.67 -18.20 -11.51
CA LEU A 104 18.00 -17.57 -11.56
C LEU A 104 18.06 -16.48 -12.64
N ASN A 105 17.32 -16.67 -13.73
CA ASN A 105 17.41 -15.80 -14.91
C ASN A 105 16.19 -14.89 -15.11
N PHE A 106 15.15 -14.98 -14.26
CA PHE A 106 13.93 -14.18 -14.38
C PHE A 106 14.23 -12.69 -14.47
N GLY A 107 15.15 -12.22 -13.62
CA GLY A 107 15.54 -10.82 -13.55
C GLY A 107 16.21 -10.28 -14.82
N VAL A 108 17.03 -11.10 -15.49
CA VAL A 108 17.65 -10.68 -16.75
C VAL A 108 16.71 -10.87 -17.93
N LEU A 109 15.86 -11.90 -17.87
CA LEU A 109 14.84 -12.17 -18.88
C LEU A 109 13.74 -11.10 -18.88
N SER A 110 13.34 -10.56 -17.73
CA SER A 110 12.33 -9.51 -17.63
C SER A 110 12.71 -8.27 -18.44
N TRP A 111 13.98 -7.88 -18.40
CA TRP A 111 14.52 -6.76 -19.19
C TRP A 111 14.39 -6.95 -20.69
N SER A 112 14.38 -8.19 -21.18
CA SER A 112 14.21 -8.49 -22.60
C SER A 112 12.86 -8.02 -23.15
N ILE A 113 11.83 -7.94 -22.31
CA ILE A 113 10.47 -7.50 -22.70
C ILE A 113 10.49 -6.05 -23.22
N TYR A 114 11.41 -5.23 -22.72
CA TYR A 114 11.51 -3.81 -23.06
C TYR A 114 12.51 -3.52 -24.16
N MET A 115 13.30 -4.51 -24.60
CA MET A 115 14.40 -4.23 -25.54
C MET A 115 13.90 -3.75 -26.91
N GLU A 116 12.79 -4.29 -27.41
CA GLU A 116 12.19 -3.78 -28.65
C GLU A 116 11.79 -2.31 -28.50
N PHE A 117 11.21 -1.93 -27.36
CA PHE A 117 10.92 -0.53 -27.07
C PHE A 117 12.20 0.31 -26.99
N ILE A 118 13.22 -0.15 -26.26
CA ILE A 118 14.48 0.58 -26.09
C ILE A 118 15.15 0.84 -27.45
N VAL A 119 15.10 -0.12 -28.37
CA VAL A 119 15.75 -0.02 -29.68
C VAL A 119 14.92 0.82 -30.66
N TYR A 120 13.59 0.64 -30.71
CA TYR A 120 12.76 1.20 -31.77
C TYR A 120 11.92 2.42 -31.37
N SER A 121 11.83 2.75 -30.07
CA SER A 121 11.06 3.90 -29.60
C SER A 121 11.85 5.20 -29.70
N GLU A 122 11.18 6.24 -30.17
CA GLU A 122 11.67 7.62 -30.13
C GLU A 122 11.41 8.30 -28.77
N LEU A 123 10.67 7.64 -27.87
CA LEU A 123 10.38 8.18 -26.54
C LEU A 123 11.63 8.20 -25.67
N THR A 124 12.01 9.39 -25.21
CA THR A 124 13.20 9.64 -24.39
C THR A 124 12.89 10.11 -22.97
N ILE A 125 11.62 10.09 -22.56
CA ILE A 125 11.15 10.63 -21.27
C ILE A 125 11.33 9.68 -20.09
N GLY A 126 11.40 8.36 -20.35
CA GLY A 126 11.52 7.34 -19.32
C GLY A 126 11.53 5.92 -19.88
N TYR A 127 11.38 4.93 -19.00
CA TYR A 127 11.12 3.55 -19.40
C TYR A 127 9.67 3.15 -19.08
N PRO A 128 8.97 2.44 -19.98
CA PRO A 128 7.56 2.13 -19.84
C PRO A 128 7.32 0.94 -18.92
N MET A 129 6.23 0.97 -18.15
CA MET A 129 5.75 -0.18 -17.36
C MET A 129 4.83 -1.11 -18.18
N GLY A 130 4.41 -0.68 -19.37
CA GLY A 130 3.62 -1.50 -20.30
C GLY A 130 2.10 -1.44 -20.14
N ASN A 131 1.59 -0.54 -19.29
CA ASN A 131 0.16 -0.22 -19.15
C ASN A 131 -0.15 1.26 -19.44
N GLY A 132 0.72 1.94 -20.20
CA GLY A 132 0.67 3.38 -20.46
C GLY A 132 1.38 4.21 -19.39
N SER A 133 1.73 3.64 -18.23
CA SER A 133 2.57 4.32 -17.26
C SER A 133 4.06 4.18 -17.56
N TYR A 134 4.88 5.09 -17.02
CA TYR A 134 6.33 5.09 -17.18
C TYR A 134 7.06 5.58 -15.94
N ALA A 135 8.30 5.13 -15.79
CA ALA A 135 9.27 5.69 -14.85
C ALA A 135 10.09 6.79 -15.54
N PRO A 136 9.93 8.06 -15.13
CA PRO A 136 10.63 9.16 -15.79
C PRO A 136 12.12 9.08 -15.56
N TRP A 137 12.91 9.48 -16.55
CA TRP A 137 14.34 9.73 -16.35
C TRP A 137 14.54 10.99 -15.51
N ASN A 138 13.70 12.02 -15.75
CA ASN A 138 13.71 13.26 -15.01
C ASN A 138 13.42 13.03 -13.52
N LEU A 139 14.31 13.52 -12.67
CA LEU A 139 14.24 13.36 -11.22
C LEU A 139 13.26 14.34 -10.59
N GLU A 140 12.95 15.47 -11.22
CA GLU A 140 11.93 16.40 -10.70
C GLU A 140 10.53 15.78 -10.77
N GLU A 141 10.24 15.00 -11.81
CA GLU A 141 8.99 14.24 -11.95
C GLU A 141 8.91 13.11 -10.93
N ILE A 142 10.02 12.40 -10.69
CA ILE A 142 10.11 11.42 -9.60
C ILE A 142 10.00 12.10 -8.24
N GLU A 143 10.59 13.27 -8.06
CA GLU A 143 10.58 14.02 -6.81
C GLU A 143 9.18 14.54 -6.49
N ALA A 144 8.44 15.04 -7.50
CA ALA A 144 7.05 15.40 -7.36
C ALA A 144 6.19 14.19 -6.96
N PHE A 145 6.42 13.03 -7.59
CA PHE A 145 5.81 11.77 -7.19
C PHE A 145 6.19 11.40 -5.74
N LEU A 146 7.48 11.21 -5.45
CA LEU A 146 7.96 10.81 -4.13
C LEU A 146 7.57 11.79 -3.03
N LYS A 147 7.46 13.09 -3.29
CA LYS A 147 6.98 14.09 -2.32
C LYS A 147 5.49 13.91 -2.01
N LEU A 148 4.65 13.63 -3.00
CA LEU A 148 3.23 13.34 -2.76
C LEU A 148 3.05 12.06 -1.92
N TYR A 149 3.88 11.04 -2.15
CA TYR A 149 3.76 9.76 -1.44
C TYR A 149 4.55 9.69 -0.12
N ASN A 150 5.61 10.48 0.04
CA ASN A 150 6.54 10.43 1.17
C ASN A 150 6.78 11.81 1.82
N ALA A 151 5.81 12.73 1.78
CA ALA A 151 5.90 13.99 2.51
C ALA A 151 6.17 13.72 4.00
N GLY A 152 7.38 14.07 4.45
CA GLY A 152 7.89 13.81 5.81
C GLY A 152 8.93 12.68 5.94
N ASP A 153 9.30 11.97 4.86
CA ASP A 153 10.29 10.88 4.96
C ASP A 153 11.73 11.41 5.04
N THR A 154 12.31 11.38 6.24
CA THR A 154 13.73 11.69 6.50
C THR A 154 14.72 10.81 5.72
N LEU A 155 14.28 9.65 5.20
CA LEU A 155 15.09 8.78 4.33
C LEU A 155 15.03 9.18 2.85
N TYR A 156 14.34 10.25 2.49
CA TYR A 156 14.18 10.69 1.11
C TYR A 156 15.52 10.88 0.37
N LYS A 157 16.51 11.52 1.01
CA LYS A 157 17.83 11.80 0.39
C LYS A 157 18.59 10.53 -0.02
N PRO A 158 18.84 9.55 0.86
CA PRO A 158 19.53 8.31 0.46
C PRO A 158 18.74 7.49 -0.56
N LYS A 159 17.40 7.48 -0.47
CA LYS A 159 16.53 6.80 -1.45
C LYS A 159 16.64 7.45 -2.84
N LYS A 160 16.67 8.79 -2.90
CA LYS A 160 16.87 9.56 -4.13
C LYS A 160 18.22 9.22 -4.77
N GLN A 161 19.31 9.28 -4.00
CA GLN A 161 20.65 9.01 -4.52
C GLN A 161 20.77 7.60 -5.14
N ALA A 162 20.26 6.58 -4.44
CA ALA A 162 20.30 5.21 -4.97
C ALA A 162 19.55 5.08 -6.32
N MET A 163 18.42 5.77 -6.46
CA MET A 163 17.66 5.80 -7.72
C MET A 163 18.41 6.55 -8.83
N GLU A 164 19.13 7.63 -8.50
CA GLU A 164 19.99 8.37 -9.45
C GLU A 164 21.13 7.50 -9.99
N ASP A 165 21.80 6.78 -9.09
CA ASP A 165 22.92 5.90 -9.45
C ASP A 165 22.44 4.76 -10.37
N TYR A 166 21.31 4.14 -10.05
CA TYR A 166 20.71 3.09 -10.87
C TYR A 166 20.27 3.58 -12.24
N LYS A 167 19.59 4.72 -12.34
CA LYS A 167 19.19 5.28 -13.64
C LYS A 167 20.38 5.60 -14.52
N THR A 168 21.42 6.20 -13.93
CA THR A 168 22.66 6.52 -14.63
C THR A 168 23.32 5.24 -15.14
N PHE A 169 23.34 4.19 -14.31
CA PHE A 169 23.85 2.89 -14.70
C PHE A 169 23.05 2.29 -15.86
N VAL A 170 21.72 2.20 -15.75
CA VAL A 170 20.83 1.64 -16.78
C VAL A 170 21.00 2.37 -18.11
N ARG A 171 21.03 3.70 -18.11
CA ARG A 171 21.22 4.50 -19.32
C ARG A 171 22.57 4.20 -19.99
N ASN A 172 23.67 4.35 -19.25
CA ASN A 172 25.01 4.33 -19.83
C ASN A 172 25.54 2.91 -20.08
N ASN A 173 25.15 1.95 -19.23
CA ASN A 173 25.70 0.59 -19.28
C ASN A 173 24.78 -0.43 -19.94
N MET A 174 23.49 -0.14 -20.10
CA MET A 174 22.54 -1.05 -20.76
C MET A 174 21.94 -0.45 -22.04
N ILE A 175 21.25 0.70 -21.94
CA ILE A 175 20.52 1.29 -23.08
C ILE A 175 21.45 1.72 -24.21
N GLU A 176 22.46 2.54 -23.91
CA GLU A 176 23.41 3.03 -24.91
C GLU A 176 24.16 1.88 -25.63
N PRO A 177 24.70 0.88 -24.92
CA PRO A 177 25.30 -0.30 -25.55
C PRO A 177 24.35 -1.08 -26.47
N ILE A 178 23.10 -1.30 -26.06
CA ILE A 178 22.09 -1.97 -26.88
C ILE A 178 21.84 -1.17 -28.17
N LYS A 179 21.62 0.14 -28.06
CA LYS A 179 21.41 1.02 -29.22
C LYS A 179 22.61 1.01 -30.16
N SER A 180 23.83 1.06 -29.61
CA SER A 180 25.09 1.09 -30.39
C SER A 180 25.42 -0.21 -31.13
N LEU A 181 24.71 -1.31 -30.86
CA LEU A 181 24.87 -2.59 -31.57
C LEU A 181 23.91 -2.75 -32.74
N GLU A 182 22.94 -1.82 -32.88
CA GLU A 182 21.95 -1.79 -33.96
C GLU A 182 21.28 -3.15 -34.16
N LEU A 183 20.87 -3.76 -33.03
CA LEU A 183 20.26 -5.09 -33.02
C LEU A 183 18.94 -5.08 -33.79
N ASP A 184 18.79 -6.00 -34.74
CA ASP A 184 17.50 -6.23 -35.37
C ASP A 184 16.61 -7.15 -34.53
N LYS A 185 15.36 -7.33 -34.97
CA LYS A 185 14.39 -8.16 -34.26
C LYS A 185 14.83 -9.62 -34.09
N LYS A 186 15.57 -10.20 -35.03
CA LYS A 186 16.07 -11.58 -34.92
C LYS A 186 17.14 -11.67 -33.84
N GLU A 187 18.03 -10.69 -33.78
CA GLU A 187 19.10 -10.61 -32.78
C GLU A 187 18.55 -10.34 -31.38
N LEU A 188 17.52 -9.49 -31.25
CA LEU A 188 16.82 -9.27 -29.98
C LEU A 188 16.13 -10.55 -29.47
N CYS A 189 15.44 -11.28 -30.36
CA CYS A 189 14.81 -12.55 -29.98
C CYS A 189 15.85 -13.61 -29.59
N LEU A 190 17.01 -13.62 -30.25
CA LEU A 190 18.12 -14.50 -29.89
C LEU A 190 18.69 -14.16 -28.51
N LEU A 191 18.95 -12.88 -28.24
CA LEU A 191 19.42 -12.40 -26.94
C LEU A 191 18.45 -12.82 -25.84
N LYS A 192 17.14 -12.71 -26.06
CA LYS A 192 16.11 -13.13 -25.10
C LYS A 192 16.22 -14.60 -24.71
N VAL A 193 16.53 -15.50 -25.64
CA VAL A 193 16.77 -16.92 -25.33
C VAL A 193 18.08 -17.11 -24.56
N ILE A 194 19.15 -16.43 -24.99
CA ILE A 194 20.45 -16.48 -24.28
C ILE A 194 20.30 -16.05 -22.82
N LEU A 195 19.50 -15.02 -22.54
CA LEU A 195 19.24 -14.54 -21.18
C LEU A 195 18.50 -15.57 -20.33
N LEU A 196 17.64 -16.43 -20.90
CA LEU A 196 16.97 -17.49 -20.15
C LEU A 196 17.91 -18.67 -19.83
N PHE A 197 18.83 -19.02 -20.72
CA PHE A 197 19.72 -20.19 -20.58
C PHE A 197 21.08 -19.85 -19.94
N GLN A 198 21.11 -18.90 -19.00
CA GLN A 198 22.32 -18.59 -18.22
C GLN A 198 22.39 -19.42 -16.92
N GLN A 199 23.50 -19.34 -16.19
CA GLN A 199 23.64 -19.91 -14.84
C GLN A 199 23.39 -21.43 -14.78
N GLU A 200 23.82 -22.17 -15.81
CA GLU A 200 23.56 -23.61 -15.95
C GLU A 200 24.24 -24.47 -14.88
N GLU A 201 25.29 -23.97 -14.24
CA GLU A 201 26.05 -24.65 -13.18
C GLU A 201 25.21 -25.14 -11.99
N HIS A 202 24.01 -24.57 -11.82
CA HIS A 202 23.08 -24.92 -10.76
C HIS A 202 22.07 -26.01 -11.13
N LEU A 203 22.00 -26.43 -12.40
CA LEU A 203 21.04 -27.43 -12.88
C LEU A 203 21.53 -28.87 -12.65
N SER A 204 20.63 -29.84 -12.81
CA SER A 204 21.00 -31.26 -12.89
C SER A 204 21.96 -31.55 -14.04
N ASP A 205 22.59 -32.74 -14.06
CA ASP A 205 23.47 -33.16 -15.16
C ASP A 205 22.78 -33.08 -16.53
N LEU A 206 21.53 -33.52 -16.59
CA LEU A 206 20.72 -33.45 -17.81
C LEU A 206 20.41 -31.99 -18.17
N GLY A 207 20.03 -31.17 -17.18
CA GLY A 207 19.75 -29.75 -17.40
C GLY A 207 20.95 -28.98 -17.92
N ARG A 208 22.14 -29.27 -17.38
CA ARG A 208 23.41 -28.73 -17.86
C ARG A 208 23.71 -29.15 -19.29
N GLU A 209 23.51 -30.41 -19.63
CA GLU A 209 23.73 -30.89 -20.99
C GLU A 209 22.81 -30.18 -22.01
N ILE A 210 21.52 -30.06 -21.69
CA ILE A 210 20.53 -29.36 -22.54
C ILE A 210 20.88 -27.89 -22.68
N SER A 211 21.19 -27.21 -21.56
CA SER A 211 21.55 -25.79 -21.55
C SER A 211 22.82 -25.51 -22.36
N HIS A 212 23.86 -26.32 -22.17
CA HIS A 212 25.13 -26.15 -22.88
C HIS A 212 24.97 -26.36 -24.39
N LYS A 213 24.21 -27.39 -24.80
CA LYS A 213 23.88 -27.60 -26.23
C LYS A 213 23.08 -26.43 -26.81
N THR A 214 22.12 -25.91 -26.04
CA THR A 214 21.30 -24.76 -26.43
C THR A 214 22.15 -23.51 -26.62
N ASN A 215 23.04 -23.20 -25.68
CA ASN A 215 23.92 -22.04 -25.74
C ASN A 215 24.87 -22.10 -26.95
N ASN A 216 25.51 -23.25 -27.21
CA ASN A 216 26.37 -23.40 -28.39
C ASN A 216 25.60 -23.19 -29.69
N LEU A 217 24.41 -23.78 -29.81
CA LEU A 217 23.54 -23.57 -30.96
C LEU A 217 23.21 -22.08 -31.16
N LEU A 218 22.91 -21.35 -30.08
CA LEU A 218 22.57 -19.92 -30.14
C LEU A 218 23.78 -19.08 -30.58
N PHE A 219 24.98 -19.38 -30.09
CA PHE A 219 26.21 -18.66 -30.45
C PHE A 219 26.61 -18.91 -31.91
N ASP A 220 26.56 -20.17 -32.37
CA ASP A 220 26.82 -20.50 -33.77
C ASP A 220 25.78 -19.83 -34.69
N THR A 221 24.50 -19.90 -34.32
CA THR A 221 23.42 -19.25 -35.07
C THR A 221 23.62 -17.73 -35.14
N PHE A 222 24.10 -17.10 -34.05
CA PHE A 222 24.41 -15.67 -34.06
C PHE A 222 25.56 -15.35 -35.02
N TRP A 223 26.63 -16.16 -34.96
CA TRP A 223 27.81 -16.00 -35.81
C TRP A 223 27.47 -16.12 -37.30
N ASP A 224 26.69 -17.13 -37.68
CA ASP A 224 26.28 -17.35 -39.06
C ASP A 224 25.36 -16.22 -39.56
N TYR A 225 24.46 -15.76 -38.69
CA TYR A 225 23.54 -14.67 -39.02
C TYR A 225 24.28 -13.36 -39.27
N GLN A 226 25.17 -12.95 -38.36
CA GLN A 226 25.96 -11.72 -38.57
C GLN A 226 26.88 -11.83 -39.78
N SER A 227 27.42 -13.02 -40.05
CA SER A 227 28.30 -13.25 -41.21
C SER A 227 27.55 -13.09 -42.52
N SER A 228 26.30 -13.54 -42.56
CA SER A 228 25.41 -13.38 -43.71
C SER A 228 24.88 -11.95 -43.86
N LYS A 229 24.54 -11.29 -42.75
CA LYS A 229 23.97 -9.93 -42.75
C LYS A 229 25.01 -8.86 -43.07
N TYR A 230 26.25 -9.05 -42.61
CA TYR A 230 27.34 -8.11 -42.78
C TYR A 230 28.53 -8.77 -43.49
N PRO A 231 28.39 -9.15 -44.77
CA PRO A 231 29.43 -9.86 -45.50
C PRO A 231 30.72 -9.05 -45.58
N ASP A 232 30.62 -7.72 -45.67
CA ASP A 232 31.75 -6.80 -45.85
C ASP A 232 32.57 -6.53 -44.58
N LEU A 233 32.05 -6.86 -43.38
CA LEU A 233 32.82 -6.72 -42.15
C LEU A 233 33.92 -7.78 -42.08
N SER A 234 35.11 -7.36 -41.65
CA SER A 234 36.24 -8.25 -41.36
C SER A 234 35.91 -9.23 -40.23
N PHE A 235 36.70 -10.32 -40.15
CA PHE A 235 36.60 -11.28 -39.06
C PHE A 235 36.70 -10.60 -37.68
N ASP A 236 37.66 -9.69 -37.51
CA ASP A 236 37.88 -8.98 -36.24
C ASP A 236 36.73 -8.03 -35.88
N GLU A 237 36.06 -7.44 -36.86
CA GLU A 237 34.87 -6.60 -36.63
C GLU A 237 33.67 -7.45 -36.21
N LYS A 238 33.43 -8.58 -36.89
CA LYS A 238 32.40 -9.55 -36.52
C LYS A 238 32.65 -10.14 -35.13
N LEU A 239 33.89 -10.50 -34.82
CA LEU A 239 34.27 -11.01 -33.51
C LEU A 239 34.07 -9.96 -32.41
N ARG A 240 34.48 -8.70 -32.64
CA ARG A 240 34.23 -7.61 -31.69
C ARG A 240 32.74 -7.37 -31.44
N ARG A 241 31.92 -7.42 -32.50
CA ARG A 241 30.46 -7.31 -32.37
C ARG A 241 29.89 -8.48 -31.57
N HIS A 242 30.36 -9.70 -31.86
CA HIS A 242 29.95 -10.91 -31.16
C HIS A 242 30.22 -10.82 -29.66
N SER A 243 31.45 -10.45 -29.28
CA SER A 243 31.83 -10.27 -27.87
C SER A 243 31.01 -9.19 -27.18
N ARG A 244 30.77 -8.05 -27.84
CA ARG A 244 29.94 -6.96 -27.28
C ARG A 244 28.50 -7.40 -27.03
N PHE A 245 27.93 -8.21 -27.92
CA PHE A 245 26.60 -8.78 -27.76
C PHE A 245 26.52 -9.74 -26.57
N LEU A 246 27.50 -10.63 -26.39
CA LEU A 246 27.54 -11.54 -25.24
C LEU A 246 27.65 -10.78 -23.91
N LEU A 247 28.47 -9.73 -23.88
CA LEU A 247 28.65 -8.87 -22.70
C LEU A 247 27.40 -8.04 -22.34
N LEU A 248 26.38 -7.96 -23.20
CA LEU A 248 25.11 -7.35 -22.82
C LEU A 248 24.46 -8.08 -21.66
N SER A 249 24.56 -9.41 -21.62
CA SER A 249 23.96 -10.20 -20.54
C SER A 249 24.51 -9.81 -19.16
N SER A 250 25.82 -9.63 -19.04
CA SER A 250 26.46 -9.18 -17.79
C SER A 250 25.99 -7.78 -17.38
N LYS A 251 25.78 -6.88 -18.35
CA LYS A 251 25.30 -5.51 -18.11
C LYS A 251 23.84 -5.51 -17.62
N ILE A 252 23.00 -6.34 -18.22
CA ILE A 252 21.60 -6.52 -17.80
C ILE A 252 21.55 -7.16 -16.40
N GLY A 253 22.40 -8.16 -16.13
CA GLY A 253 22.53 -8.78 -14.81
C GLY A 253 22.91 -7.76 -13.72
N GLN A 254 23.87 -6.89 -13.99
CA GLN A 254 24.22 -5.82 -13.06
C GLN A 254 23.07 -4.85 -12.80
N ALA A 255 22.32 -4.46 -13.85
CA ALA A 255 21.13 -3.61 -13.68
C ALA A 255 20.09 -4.28 -12.78
N TRP A 256 19.82 -5.57 -13.00
CA TRP A 256 18.95 -6.38 -12.16
C TRP A 256 19.41 -6.44 -10.70
N HIS A 257 20.69 -6.68 -10.45
CA HIS A 257 21.23 -6.71 -9.09
C HIS A 257 21.10 -5.37 -8.39
N MET A 258 21.38 -4.25 -9.08
CA MET A 258 21.17 -2.91 -8.54
C MET A 258 19.71 -2.65 -8.20
N GLU A 259 18.77 -3.10 -9.04
CA GLU A 259 17.33 -2.99 -8.78
C GLU A 259 16.94 -3.76 -7.51
N CYS A 260 17.41 -5.00 -7.36
CA CYS A 260 17.21 -5.80 -6.15
C CYS A 260 17.79 -5.12 -4.90
N ASP A 261 19.01 -4.59 -5.00
CA ASP A 261 19.70 -3.91 -3.90
C ASP A 261 18.96 -2.63 -3.49
N ILE A 262 18.40 -1.89 -4.45
CA ILE A 262 17.54 -0.74 -4.16
C ILE A 262 16.30 -1.18 -3.38
N HIS A 263 15.59 -2.20 -3.83
CA HIS A 263 14.40 -2.68 -3.11
C HIS A 263 14.74 -3.14 -1.69
N LEU A 264 15.87 -3.84 -1.52
CA LEU A 264 16.37 -4.24 -0.20
C LEU A 264 16.74 -3.02 0.65
N LEU A 265 17.46 -2.05 0.09
CA LEU A 265 17.83 -0.80 0.74
C LEU A 265 16.60 -0.04 1.22
N MET A 266 15.56 0.08 0.40
CA MET A 266 14.30 0.75 0.76
C MET A 266 13.67 0.11 2.01
N SER A 267 13.67 -1.22 2.08
CA SER A 267 13.16 -2.00 3.22
C SER A 267 14.04 -1.85 4.46
N ILE A 268 15.36 -1.99 4.30
CA ILE A 268 16.33 -1.87 5.39
C ILE A 268 16.29 -0.47 5.99
N LEU A 269 16.34 0.58 5.16
CA LEU A 269 16.29 1.96 5.63
C LEU A 269 15.01 2.22 6.41
N GLY A 270 13.86 1.75 5.93
CA GLY A 270 12.60 1.83 6.65
C GLY A 270 12.65 1.17 8.03
N ASN A 271 13.25 -0.03 8.12
CA ASN A 271 13.43 -0.74 9.39
C ASN A 271 14.46 -0.09 10.32
N LEU A 272 15.55 0.46 9.76
CA LEU A 272 16.57 1.18 10.52
C LEU A 272 16.02 2.49 11.05
N LYS A 273 15.23 3.25 10.28
CA LYS A 273 14.50 4.42 10.77
C LYS A 273 13.61 4.05 11.95
N LYS A 274 12.83 2.96 11.82
CA LYS A 274 12.02 2.43 12.94
C LYS A 274 12.84 2.06 14.18
N LYS A 275 14.09 1.61 13.99
CA LYS A 275 15.00 1.22 15.09
C LYS A 275 15.75 2.42 15.68
N SER A 276 16.10 3.42 14.88
CA SER A 276 16.86 4.61 15.30
C SER A 276 15.98 5.66 15.97
N MET A 277 14.71 5.78 15.55
CA MET A 277 13.70 6.61 16.20
C MET A 277 13.17 5.96 17.49
N GLY A 278 14.02 5.27 18.27
CA GLY A 278 13.59 4.54 19.47
C GLY A 278 12.68 5.41 20.34
N ASP A 279 11.50 4.89 20.72
CA ASP A 279 10.42 5.33 21.64
C ASP A 279 10.28 6.80 22.13
N GLU A 280 11.03 7.76 21.62
CA GLU A 280 10.96 9.17 21.99
C GLU A 280 9.84 9.82 21.18
N TYR A 281 8.71 9.94 21.84
CA TYR A 281 7.59 10.75 21.42
C TYR A 281 7.20 11.68 22.56
N GLU A 282 6.66 12.83 22.20
CA GLU A 282 6.02 13.75 23.14
C GLU A 282 4.52 13.74 22.92
N ILE A 283 3.77 14.01 24.00
CA ILE A 283 2.34 14.29 23.90
C ILE A 283 2.18 15.81 23.97
N VAL A 284 1.56 16.38 22.93
CA VAL A 284 1.36 17.82 22.77
C VAL A 284 -0.12 18.13 22.59
N ASP A 285 -0.50 19.37 22.87
CA ASP A 285 -1.85 19.88 22.59
C ASP A 285 -2.11 19.86 21.07
N ALA A 286 -3.28 19.37 20.66
CA ALA A 286 -3.73 19.46 19.28
C ALA A 286 -4.29 20.87 19.02
N THR A 287 -3.89 21.49 17.92
CA THR A 287 -4.33 22.83 17.54
C THR A 287 -4.87 22.87 16.12
N GLN A 288 -5.49 23.99 15.72
CA GLN A 288 -5.95 24.17 14.34
C GLN A 288 -4.81 24.06 13.30
N GLN A 289 -3.56 24.33 13.69
CA GLN A 289 -2.40 24.17 12.79
C GLN A 289 -2.09 22.71 12.47
N ASP A 290 -2.60 21.77 13.28
CA ASP A 290 -2.38 20.35 13.13
C ASP A 290 -3.45 19.66 12.27
N PHE A 291 -4.46 20.42 11.80
CA PHE A 291 -5.61 19.90 11.06
C PHE A 291 -5.22 18.96 9.92
N ASP A 292 -4.35 19.41 9.01
CA ASP A 292 -3.90 18.61 7.86
C ASP A 292 -3.15 17.34 8.30
N GLY A 293 -2.36 17.43 9.37
CA GLY A 293 -1.62 16.30 9.93
C GLY A 293 -2.57 15.26 10.53
N ILE A 294 -3.58 15.71 11.26
CA ILE A 294 -4.63 14.87 11.85
C ILE A 294 -5.44 14.19 10.74
N MET A 295 -5.88 14.94 9.73
CA MET A 295 -6.61 14.39 8.58
C MET A 295 -5.80 13.32 7.85
N LYS A 296 -4.52 13.57 7.60
CA LYS A 296 -3.62 12.56 7.01
C LYS A 296 -3.52 11.30 7.87
N PHE A 297 -3.41 11.44 9.18
CA PHE A 297 -3.35 10.30 10.10
C PHE A 297 -4.67 9.49 10.10
N LEU A 298 -5.81 10.18 10.16
CA LEU A 298 -7.13 9.53 10.16
C LEU A 298 -7.38 8.77 8.85
N MET A 299 -7.04 9.36 7.70
CA MET A 299 -7.22 8.70 6.40
C MET A 299 -6.33 7.48 6.20
N SER A 300 -5.10 7.54 6.69
CA SER A 300 -4.10 6.49 6.42
C SER A 300 -4.14 5.31 7.40
N ASP A 301 -4.61 5.51 8.62
CA ASP A 301 -4.62 4.47 9.67
C ASP A 301 -6.04 4.25 10.22
N PHE A 302 -6.70 5.28 10.77
CA PHE A 302 -7.99 5.13 11.45
C PHE A 302 -9.13 4.65 10.53
N LEU A 303 -9.22 5.16 9.31
CA LEU A 303 -10.23 4.75 8.31
C LEU A 303 -10.30 3.23 8.14
N TYR A 304 -9.13 2.59 8.09
CA TYR A 304 -9.01 1.16 7.82
C TYR A 304 -8.98 0.31 9.08
N ALA A 305 -8.68 0.91 10.25
CA ALA A 305 -8.51 0.21 11.52
C ALA A 305 -9.72 0.26 12.44
N GLU A 306 -10.55 1.30 12.35
CA GLU A 306 -11.78 1.43 13.15
C GLU A 306 -12.84 0.40 12.70
N SER A 307 -13.49 -0.24 13.67
CA SER A 307 -14.28 -1.46 13.44
C SER A 307 -15.56 -1.22 12.63
N LEU A 308 -16.24 -0.09 12.78
CA LEU A 308 -17.46 0.23 12.01
C LEU A 308 -17.13 0.66 10.57
N ASN A 309 -16.09 1.49 10.40
CA ASN A 309 -15.55 1.89 9.10
C ASN A 309 -15.14 0.66 8.29
N ALA A 310 -14.39 -0.26 8.90
CA ALA A 310 -13.95 -1.50 8.29
C ALA A 310 -15.13 -2.43 7.94
N ALA A 311 -16.15 -2.51 8.81
CA ALA A 311 -17.35 -3.31 8.56
C ALA A 311 -18.12 -2.84 7.32
N LEU A 312 -18.21 -1.52 7.11
CA LEU A 312 -18.90 -0.93 5.97
C LEU A 312 -18.01 -0.72 4.74
N LYS A 313 -16.70 -0.99 4.85
CA LYS A 313 -15.70 -0.69 3.81
C LYS A 313 -15.82 0.77 3.36
N LEU A 314 -15.76 1.69 4.32
CA LEU A 314 -15.81 3.12 4.07
C LEU A 314 -14.60 3.54 3.22
N THR A 315 -14.83 4.32 2.17
CA THR A 315 -13.76 4.81 1.29
C THR A 315 -13.19 6.15 1.77
N GLU A 316 -12.01 6.54 1.28
CA GLU A 316 -11.42 7.85 1.59
C GLU A 316 -12.32 9.01 1.15
N GLU A 317 -12.96 8.90 -0.01
CA GLU A 317 -13.89 9.91 -0.52
C GLU A 317 -15.14 10.03 0.37
N GLU A 318 -15.71 8.91 0.81
CA GLU A 318 -16.87 8.91 1.71
C GLU A 318 -16.53 9.45 3.11
N ALA A 319 -15.30 9.24 3.58
CA ALA A 319 -14.86 9.59 4.93
C ALA A 319 -14.35 11.04 5.06
N HIS A 320 -13.98 11.69 3.95
CA HIS A 320 -13.28 12.98 3.97
C HIS A 320 -14.00 14.05 4.78
N ASP A 321 -15.21 14.40 4.36
CA ASP A 321 -15.95 15.50 4.99
C ASP A 321 -16.41 15.13 6.39
N PHE A 322 -16.68 13.84 6.63
CA PHE A 322 -17.02 13.31 7.94
C PHE A 322 -15.87 13.51 8.95
N PHE A 323 -14.64 13.11 8.59
CA PHE A 323 -13.49 13.31 9.48
C PHE A 323 -13.12 14.78 9.60
N ALA A 324 -13.26 15.58 8.54
CA ALA A 324 -12.98 17.01 8.59
C ALA A 324 -13.84 17.71 9.65
N GLU A 325 -15.16 17.50 9.61
CA GLU A 325 -16.09 18.10 10.58
C GLU A 325 -15.83 17.61 12.01
N LEU A 326 -15.51 16.32 12.17
CA LEU A 326 -15.17 15.74 13.46
C LEU A 326 -13.90 16.37 14.07
N VAL A 327 -12.87 16.58 13.24
CA VAL A 327 -11.63 17.24 13.65
C VAL A 327 -11.88 18.71 13.95
N GLU A 328 -12.60 19.44 13.10
CA GLU A 328 -12.96 20.84 13.35
C GLU A 328 -13.72 21.01 14.67
N SER A 329 -14.66 20.11 14.96
CA SER A 329 -15.43 20.15 16.21
C SER A 329 -14.56 19.90 17.43
N THR A 330 -13.69 18.88 17.39
CA THR A 330 -12.82 18.49 18.52
C THR A 330 -11.63 19.41 18.75
N LEU A 331 -11.29 20.29 17.80
CA LEU A 331 -10.25 21.31 17.96
C LEU A 331 -10.78 22.65 18.51
N LYS A 332 -12.10 22.80 18.71
CA LYS A 332 -12.71 23.99 19.35
C LYS A 332 -12.36 24.08 20.84
N ASP A 333 -12.27 22.93 21.50
CA ASP A 333 -11.93 22.82 22.93
C ASP A 333 -10.45 22.42 23.11
N PRO A 334 -9.74 22.97 24.12
CA PRO A 334 -8.31 22.70 24.35
C PRO A 334 -8.04 21.37 25.07
N VAL A 335 -8.75 20.31 24.69
CA VAL A 335 -8.76 18.98 25.32
C VAL A 335 -8.38 17.83 24.37
N SER A 336 -7.95 18.17 23.15
CA SER A 336 -7.43 17.20 22.18
C SER A 336 -5.89 17.16 22.22
N TYR A 337 -5.31 15.97 22.03
CA TYR A 337 -3.87 15.72 22.19
C TYR A 337 -3.29 14.83 21.09
N LEU A 338 -2.04 15.08 20.73
CA LEU A 338 -1.29 14.33 19.72
C LEU A 338 -0.04 13.71 20.35
N ALA A 339 0.24 12.45 20.04
CA ALA A 339 1.54 11.85 20.25
C ALA A 339 2.39 12.08 18.98
N LYS A 340 3.46 12.87 19.11
CA LYS A 340 4.36 13.21 17.99
C LYS A 340 5.77 12.69 18.24
N THR A 341 6.40 12.19 17.20
CA THR A 341 7.84 11.89 17.19
C THR A 341 8.65 13.18 17.11
N SER A 342 9.96 13.07 17.36
CA SER A 342 10.90 14.20 17.26
C SER A 342 10.95 14.87 15.87
N ASP A 343 10.56 14.17 14.80
CA ASP A 343 10.46 14.70 13.43
C ASP A 343 9.06 15.25 13.09
N GLY A 344 8.15 15.31 14.07
CA GLY A 344 6.82 15.90 13.94
C GLY A 344 5.74 14.97 13.37
N GLU A 345 6.04 13.68 13.17
CA GLU A 345 5.06 12.69 12.72
C GLU A 345 4.05 12.38 13.82
N ILE A 346 2.76 12.47 13.51
CA ILE A 346 1.68 12.05 14.43
C ILE A 346 1.63 10.52 14.42
N ILE A 347 1.92 9.91 15.57
CA ILE A 347 1.89 8.46 15.77
C ILE A 347 0.69 7.98 16.59
N GLY A 348 -0.07 8.91 17.14
CA GLY A 348 -1.33 8.67 17.81
C GLY A 348 -2.02 9.97 18.18
N LEU A 349 -3.33 9.90 18.43
CA LEU A 349 -4.14 11.05 18.81
C LEU A 349 -5.27 10.66 19.75
N ASN A 350 -5.67 11.62 20.57
CA ASN A 350 -6.90 11.63 21.34
C ASN A 350 -7.65 12.92 20.99
N LEU A 351 -8.72 12.80 20.20
CA LEU A 351 -9.61 13.91 19.87
C LEU A 351 -10.80 13.87 20.82
N SER A 352 -11.04 14.99 21.51
CA SER A 352 -12.07 15.10 22.54
C SER A 352 -12.79 16.44 22.46
N CYS A 353 -13.98 16.54 23.04
CA CYS A 353 -14.73 17.77 23.18
C CYS A 353 -15.43 17.86 24.54
N ILE A 354 -15.90 19.04 24.91
CA ILE A 354 -16.65 19.28 26.13
C ILE A 354 -18.14 19.31 25.82
N MET A 355 -18.90 18.47 26.52
CA MET A 355 -20.35 18.39 26.41
C MET A 355 -21.03 18.89 27.68
N LYS A 356 -22.08 19.68 27.49
CA LYS A 356 -22.92 20.21 28.58
C LYS A 356 -24.29 19.56 28.55
N ARG A 357 -24.86 19.35 29.73
CA ARG A 357 -26.22 18.82 29.89
C ARG A 357 -27.21 19.80 29.25
N PRO A 358 -28.11 19.34 28.37
CA PRO A 358 -29.15 20.19 27.80
C PRO A 358 -30.08 20.76 28.88
N THR A 359 -30.36 22.07 28.84
CA THR A 359 -31.34 22.75 29.71
C THR A 359 -32.62 23.10 28.94
N GLN A 360 -33.77 23.16 29.63
CA GLN A 360 -35.08 23.49 29.03
C GLN A 360 -35.14 24.87 28.36
N SER A 361 -34.22 25.80 28.69
CA SER A 361 -34.14 27.15 28.10
C SER A 361 -33.36 27.21 26.78
N ASN A 362 -32.58 26.17 26.44
CA ASN A 362 -31.62 26.21 25.33
C ASN A 362 -32.15 25.51 24.06
N GLN A 363 -33.44 25.16 24.01
CA GLN A 363 -34.02 24.46 22.86
C GLN A 363 -34.29 25.37 21.64
N GLU A 364 -34.31 26.70 21.79
CA GLU A 364 -34.64 27.63 20.70
C GLU A 364 -33.48 28.52 20.23
N GLU A 365 -32.40 28.71 21.01
CA GLU A 365 -31.30 29.64 20.68
C GLU A 365 -29.94 29.00 20.34
N ASP A 366 -29.71 27.72 20.68
CA ASP A 366 -28.44 27.02 20.42
C ASP A 366 -28.59 25.91 19.36
N GLN A 367 -28.66 26.27 18.08
CA GLN A 367 -28.44 25.34 16.95
C GLN A 367 -26.98 24.83 16.85
N HIS A 368 -26.19 24.97 17.92
CA HIS A 368 -24.75 24.65 17.95
C HIS A 368 -24.35 23.72 19.12
N HIS A 369 -25.30 23.22 19.91
CA HIS A 369 -25.08 22.18 20.93
C HIS A 369 -25.57 20.80 20.44
N GLU A 370 -25.44 20.55 19.14
CA GLU A 370 -25.69 19.24 18.56
C GLU A 370 -24.53 18.31 18.86
N SER A 371 -24.86 17.08 19.27
CA SER A 371 -23.96 15.93 19.24
C SER A 371 -23.02 16.00 18.05
N VAL A 372 -21.73 15.75 18.27
CA VAL A 372 -20.74 15.67 17.19
C VAL A 372 -21.11 14.57 16.17
N PHE A 373 -21.94 13.60 16.58
CA PHE A 373 -22.40 12.48 15.75
C PHE A 373 -23.83 12.65 15.19
N LEU A 374 -24.71 13.47 15.78
CA LEU A 374 -26.09 13.64 15.25
C LEU A 374 -26.11 14.41 13.92
N ASP A 375 -25.19 15.36 13.70
CA ASP A 375 -25.09 16.11 12.44
C ASP A 375 -24.71 15.18 11.25
N ASN A 376 -24.06 14.05 11.55
CA ASN A 376 -23.68 13.03 10.57
C ASN A 376 -24.85 12.17 10.07
N THR A 377 -26.09 12.44 10.51
CA THR A 377 -27.31 11.77 10.02
C THR A 377 -27.98 12.49 8.85
N SER A 378 -27.43 13.62 8.41
CA SER A 378 -27.93 14.40 7.26
C SER A 378 -28.02 13.57 5.97
N ALA A 379 -29.11 13.76 5.22
CA ALA A 379 -29.32 13.11 3.91
C ALA A 379 -28.26 13.47 2.86
N LEU A 380 -27.46 14.51 3.12
CA LEU A 380 -26.35 14.94 2.27
C LEU A 380 -25.08 14.09 2.48
N LYS A 381 -25.00 13.31 3.56
CA LYS A 381 -23.84 12.46 3.88
C LYS A 381 -23.93 11.11 3.19
N PRO A 382 -22.79 10.45 2.88
CA PRO A 382 -22.80 9.08 2.36
C PRO A 382 -23.58 8.13 3.27
N GLU A 383 -24.31 7.18 2.70
CA GLU A 383 -25.20 6.26 3.44
C GLU A 383 -24.45 5.52 4.57
N LYS A 384 -23.20 5.12 4.32
CA LYS A 384 -22.36 4.42 5.31
C LYS A 384 -22.01 5.32 6.50
N VAL A 385 -21.70 6.59 6.26
CA VAL A 385 -21.44 7.56 7.33
C VAL A 385 -22.69 7.75 8.17
N GLN A 386 -23.86 7.86 7.54
CA GLN A 386 -25.12 7.97 8.28
C GLN A 386 -25.39 6.75 9.16
N LYS A 387 -25.06 5.52 8.70
CA LYS A 387 -25.21 4.29 9.51
C LYS A 387 -24.32 4.33 10.75
N ILE A 388 -23.08 4.76 10.59
CA ILE A 388 -22.14 4.94 11.70
C ILE A 388 -22.65 6.01 12.66
N GLY A 389 -23.02 7.18 12.13
CA GLY A 389 -23.56 8.30 12.92
C GLY A 389 -24.81 7.93 13.71
N ARG A 390 -25.77 7.20 13.11
CA ARG A 390 -26.96 6.71 13.82
C ARG A 390 -26.62 5.76 14.97
N PHE A 391 -25.67 4.85 14.76
CA PHE A 391 -25.29 3.88 15.78
C PHE A 391 -24.55 4.54 16.96
N VAL A 392 -23.58 5.39 16.67
CA VAL A 392 -22.81 6.12 17.70
C VAL A 392 -23.71 7.15 18.39
N GLY A 393 -24.56 7.85 17.65
CA GLY A 393 -25.52 8.80 18.19
C GLY A 393 -26.55 8.14 19.13
N GLU A 394 -26.98 6.91 18.84
CA GLU A 394 -27.84 6.15 19.78
C GLU A 394 -27.13 5.89 21.11
N LEU A 395 -25.85 5.51 21.11
CA LEU A 395 -25.07 5.37 22.35
C LEU A 395 -24.98 6.69 23.10
N GLU A 396 -24.56 7.76 22.40
CA GLU A 396 -24.35 9.08 22.99
C GLU A 396 -25.65 9.64 23.59
N SER A 397 -26.80 9.43 22.92
CA SER A 397 -28.10 9.96 23.36
C SER A 397 -28.50 9.53 24.78
N ARG A 398 -27.98 8.38 25.24
CA ARG A 398 -28.30 7.79 26.54
C ARG A 398 -27.45 8.38 27.68
N ILE A 399 -26.40 9.15 27.38
CA ILE A 399 -25.42 9.57 28.40
C ILE A 399 -26.07 10.36 29.54
N TRP A 400 -26.90 11.35 29.22
CA TRP A 400 -27.49 12.24 30.21
C TRP A 400 -28.57 11.57 31.06
N GLU A 401 -29.15 10.46 30.60
CA GLU A 401 -30.09 9.63 31.36
C GLU A 401 -29.37 8.71 32.36
N LEU A 402 -28.14 8.30 32.04
CA LEU A 402 -27.41 7.27 32.78
C LEU A 402 -26.37 7.83 33.75
N VAL A 403 -25.86 9.04 33.49
CA VAL A 403 -24.97 9.74 34.44
C VAL A 403 -25.77 10.41 35.57
N PRO A 404 -25.17 10.59 36.78
CA PRO A 404 -25.88 11.19 37.90
C PRO A 404 -26.50 12.55 37.57
N PRO A 405 -27.70 12.88 38.12
CA PRO A 405 -28.40 14.13 37.79
C PRO A 405 -27.63 15.42 38.10
N GLY A 406 -26.64 15.38 38.99
CA GLY A 406 -25.78 16.53 39.32
C GLY A 406 -24.57 16.72 38.40
N VAL A 407 -24.41 15.87 37.38
CA VAL A 407 -23.35 15.99 36.36
C VAL A 407 -23.90 16.85 35.22
N ASP A 408 -23.35 18.04 35.02
CA ASP A 408 -23.78 19.00 34.00
C ASP A 408 -22.74 19.22 32.90
N THR A 409 -21.49 18.83 33.11
CA THR A 409 -20.42 18.96 32.11
C THR A 409 -19.56 17.70 32.07
N LEU A 410 -19.28 17.20 30.87
CA LEU A 410 -18.55 15.96 30.60
C LEU A 410 -17.49 16.17 29.53
N LEU A 411 -16.37 15.46 29.66
CA LEU A 411 -15.40 15.29 28.58
C LEU A 411 -15.83 14.09 27.71
N SER A 412 -16.07 14.30 26.43
CA SER A 412 -16.30 13.24 25.45
C SER A 412 -14.99 12.88 24.75
N VAL A 413 -14.55 11.62 24.85
CA VAL A 413 -13.44 11.09 24.05
C VAL A 413 -14.01 10.52 22.75
N VAL A 414 -13.84 11.30 21.68
CA VAL A 414 -14.47 11.07 20.37
C VAL A 414 -13.66 10.11 19.51
N ILE A 415 -12.34 10.33 19.40
CA ILE A 415 -11.42 9.41 18.72
C ILE A 415 -10.20 9.16 19.59
N ILE A 416 -9.89 7.89 19.81
CA ILE A 416 -8.57 7.43 20.27
C ILE A 416 -7.98 6.51 19.22
N SER A 417 -6.80 6.85 18.68
CA SER A 417 -6.17 6.03 17.66
C SER A 417 -4.65 6.11 17.73
N ILE A 418 -3.99 4.97 17.55
CA ILE A 418 -2.52 4.83 17.56
C ILE A 418 -2.13 4.15 16.26
N SER A 419 -1.13 4.72 15.57
CA SER A 419 -0.57 4.11 14.37
C SER A 419 -0.23 2.64 14.63
N LYS A 420 -0.63 1.75 13.72
CA LYS A 420 -0.31 0.31 13.78
C LYS A 420 1.15 0.00 14.14
N ASN A 421 2.09 0.84 13.68
CA ASN A 421 3.53 0.71 13.90
C ASN A 421 3.96 1.00 15.37
N TYR A 422 3.11 1.67 16.14
CA TYR A 422 3.37 2.13 17.51
C TYR A 422 2.40 1.53 18.55
N THR A 423 1.54 0.60 18.14
CA THR A 423 0.62 -0.11 19.04
C THR A 423 1.35 -0.97 20.09
N ARG A 424 0.64 -1.33 21.17
CA ARG A 424 1.14 -2.15 22.29
C ARG A 424 2.29 -1.53 23.11
N ARG A 425 2.51 -0.23 22.99
CA ARG A 425 3.53 0.54 23.75
C ARG A 425 2.93 1.42 24.87
N GLY A 426 1.63 1.27 25.15
CA GLY A 426 0.94 2.05 26.19
C GLY A 426 0.63 3.51 25.82
N ILE A 427 0.85 3.93 24.56
CA ILE A 427 0.61 5.31 24.11
C ILE A 427 -0.86 5.70 24.26
N ALA A 428 -1.81 4.83 23.88
CA ALA A 428 -3.23 5.12 24.02
C ALA A 428 -3.63 5.41 25.47
N LYS A 429 -3.13 4.61 26.42
CA LYS A 429 -3.34 4.84 27.86
C LYS A 429 -2.81 6.22 28.26
N LYS A 430 -1.58 6.56 27.87
CA LYS A 430 -0.97 7.85 28.20
C LYS A 430 -1.73 9.03 27.58
N LEU A 431 -2.28 8.89 26.37
CA LEU A 431 -3.09 9.92 25.71
C LEU A 431 -4.45 10.12 26.39
N VAL A 432 -5.11 9.05 26.85
CA VAL A 432 -6.39 9.15 27.59
C VAL A 432 -6.17 9.74 28.98
N GLU A 433 -5.08 9.40 29.65
CA GLU A 433 -4.73 9.95 30.97
C GLU A 433 -4.06 11.34 30.90
N HIS A 434 -3.70 11.80 29.69
CA HIS A 434 -2.98 13.06 29.52
C HIS A 434 -3.89 14.22 29.87
N ARG A 435 -3.45 15.03 30.83
CA ARG A 435 -4.06 16.31 31.20
C ARG A 435 -5.56 16.24 31.50
N LEU A 436 -6.01 15.15 32.14
CA LEU A 436 -7.38 15.07 32.68
C LEU A 436 -7.67 16.17 33.73
N ASP A 437 -6.62 16.66 34.40
CA ASP A 437 -6.68 17.84 35.27
C ASP A 437 -7.20 19.08 34.54
N ARG A 438 -6.81 19.29 33.27
CA ARG A 438 -7.32 20.40 32.44
C ARG A 438 -8.82 20.26 32.19
N ALA A 439 -9.34 19.05 31.98
CA ALA A 439 -10.77 18.85 31.83
C ALA A 439 -11.53 19.17 33.12
N GLU A 440 -10.98 18.79 34.28
CA GLU A 440 -11.50 19.19 35.60
C GLU A 440 -11.47 20.73 35.79
N GLU A 441 -10.39 21.40 35.40
CA GLU A 441 -10.26 22.87 35.42
C GLU A 441 -11.32 23.57 34.54
N LEU A 442 -11.73 22.92 33.44
CA LEU A 442 -12.80 23.38 32.54
C LEU A 442 -14.21 22.99 33.02
N GLY A 443 -14.32 22.43 34.23
CA GLY A 443 -15.59 22.13 34.89
C GLY A 443 -16.20 20.78 34.52
N CYS A 444 -15.50 19.93 33.77
CA CYS A 444 -15.97 18.57 33.52
C CYS A 444 -16.01 17.79 34.84
N GLN A 445 -17.04 16.97 35.02
CA GLN A 445 -17.26 16.17 36.24
C GLN A 445 -17.02 14.67 36.00
N GLY A 446 -16.72 14.29 34.75
CA GLY A 446 -16.32 12.96 34.36
C GLY A 446 -15.99 12.91 32.87
N VAL A 447 -15.59 11.71 32.43
CA VAL A 447 -15.27 11.38 31.05
C VAL A 447 -16.21 10.31 30.57
N PHE A 448 -16.66 10.39 29.33
CA PHE A 448 -17.37 9.30 28.67
C PHE A 448 -16.89 9.11 27.23
N THR A 449 -17.29 7.98 26.64
CA THR A 449 -16.90 7.61 25.28
C THR A 449 -17.76 6.47 24.73
N GLU A 450 -17.98 6.48 23.42
CA GLU A 450 -18.62 5.43 22.63
C GLU A 450 -17.58 4.46 22.08
N LEU A 451 -17.49 3.29 22.70
CA LEU A 451 -16.49 2.28 22.38
C LEU A 451 -16.99 1.35 21.26
N SER A 452 -16.77 1.77 20.01
CA SER A 452 -17.15 1.02 18.80
C SER A 452 -16.15 -0.06 18.37
N ALA A 453 -14.96 -0.10 18.99
CA ALA A 453 -13.87 -1.01 18.63
C ALA A 453 -13.40 -1.87 19.82
N LEU A 454 -13.16 -3.17 19.58
CA LEU A 454 -12.74 -4.13 20.61
C LEU A 454 -11.44 -3.73 21.33
N ALA A 455 -10.51 -3.07 20.63
CA ALA A 455 -9.28 -2.58 21.23
C ALA A 455 -9.55 -1.48 22.27
N SER A 456 -10.43 -0.53 21.94
CA SER A 456 -10.83 0.57 22.84
C SER A 456 -11.65 0.04 24.02
N GLN A 457 -12.57 -0.91 23.79
CA GLN A 457 -13.30 -1.59 24.87
C GLN A 457 -12.36 -2.20 25.91
N LYS A 458 -11.31 -2.92 25.46
CA LYS A 458 -10.29 -3.48 26.35
C LYS A 458 -9.46 -2.42 27.06
N LEU A 459 -9.17 -1.29 26.40
CA LEU A 459 -8.41 -0.19 26.99
C LEU A 459 -9.20 0.46 28.12
N PHE A 460 -10.40 0.96 27.85
CA PHE A 460 -11.19 1.74 28.80
C PHE A 460 -11.64 0.91 30.00
N LYS A 461 -11.94 -0.38 29.81
CA LYS A 461 -12.17 -1.33 30.91
C LYS A 461 -10.96 -1.42 31.86
N LYS A 462 -9.74 -1.45 31.32
CA LYS A 462 -8.50 -1.45 32.13
C LYS A 462 -8.25 -0.10 32.82
N LEU A 463 -8.77 0.99 32.26
CA LEU A 463 -8.69 2.33 32.86
C LEU A 463 -9.78 2.57 33.92
N GLY A 464 -10.64 1.59 34.17
CA GLY A 464 -11.67 1.64 35.20
C GLY A 464 -12.91 2.43 34.80
N PHE A 465 -13.21 2.51 33.50
CA PHE A 465 -14.50 3.03 33.04
C PHE A 465 -15.59 1.97 33.28
N GLU A 466 -16.76 2.44 33.70
CA GLU A 466 -17.96 1.64 33.86
C GLU A 466 -18.73 1.58 32.53
N GLU A 467 -19.23 0.40 32.19
CA GLU A 467 -20.06 0.17 31.01
C GLU A 467 -21.51 0.57 31.37
N LEU A 468 -22.00 1.71 30.86
CA LEU A 468 -23.34 2.22 31.20
C LEU A 468 -24.43 1.64 30.29
N TYR A 469 -24.13 1.49 29.00
CA TYR A 469 -25.08 1.01 28.01
C TYR A 469 -24.37 0.26 26.89
N VAL A 470 -25.02 -0.78 26.36
CA VAL A 470 -24.44 -1.67 25.35
C VAL A 470 -25.47 -1.90 24.24
N ILE A 471 -25.03 -1.77 23.00
CA ILE A 471 -25.80 -2.16 21.82
C ILE A 471 -25.07 -3.30 21.12
N GLU A 472 -25.63 -4.50 21.21
CA GLU A 472 -25.14 -5.66 20.45
C GLU A 472 -25.36 -5.42 18.96
N HIS A 473 -24.34 -5.59 18.12
CA HIS A 473 -24.45 -5.48 16.67
C HIS A 473 -25.47 -6.46 16.09
N GLU A 474 -25.69 -7.61 16.75
CA GLU A 474 -26.74 -8.56 16.35
C GLU A 474 -28.15 -7.96 16.45
N ASN A 475 -28.37 -7.02 17.37
CA ASN A 475 -29.66 -6.35 17.56
C ASN A 475 -29.80 -5.07 16.72
N TRP A 476 -28.69 -4.54 16.19
CA TRP A 476 -28.69 -3.36 15.31
C TRP A 476 -28.89 -3.77 13.84
N LYS A 477 -30.15 -3.69 13.39
CA LYS A 477 -30.57 -4.20 12.08
C LYS A 477 -31.24 -3.12 11.23
N GLU A 478 -30.98 -3.14 9.93
CA GLU A 478 -31.72 -2.42 8.90
C GLU A 478 -32.35 -3.44 7.95
N ASN A 479 -33.65 -3.30 7.66
CA ASN A 479 -34.39 -4.25 6.82
C ASN A 479 -34.29 -5.72 7.27
N GLY A 480 -34.13 -5.95 8.57
CA GLY A 480 -33.98 -7.30 9.15
C GLY A 480 -32.57 -7.88 9.08
N GLU A 481 -31.62 -7.18 8.46
CA GLU A 481 -30.22 -7.60 8.37
C GLU A 481 -29.33 -6.80 9.32
N ARG A 482 -28.37 -7.48 9.95
CA ARG A 482 -27.36 -6.84 10.79
C ARG A 482 -26.51 -5.87 9.96
N VAL A 483 -26.30 -4.66 10.48
CA VAL A 483 -25.60 -3.60 9.75
C VAL A 483 -24.07 -3.78 9.77
N PHE A 484 -23.50 -4.13 10.94
CA PHE A 484 -22.04 -4.14 11.13
C PHE A 484 -21.46 -5.55 11.29
N TYR A 485 -20.68 -6.01 10.31
CA TYR A 485 -19.87 -7.22 10.38
C TYR A 485 -18.38 -6.86 10.52
N CYS A 486 -17.93 -6.59 11.75
CA CYS A 486 -16.58 -6.11 12.02
C CYS A 486 -15.51 -7.22 11.84
N PRO A 487 -14.48 -7.03 10.99
CA PRO A 487 -13.45 -8.05 10.72
C PRO A 487 -12.58 -8.41 11.93
N ASP A 488 -12.49 -7.51 12.91
CA ASP A 488 -11.69 -7.67 14.12
C ASP A 488 -12.42 -8.45 15.24
N GLY A 489 -13.66 -8.89 14.97
CA GLY A 489 -14.50 -9.61 15.93
C GLY A 489 -15.29 -8.71 16.87
N THR A 490 -15.33 -7.39 16.66
CA THR A 490 -16.18 -6.51 17.47
C THR A 490 -17.67 -6.82 17.25
N ASP A 491 -18.37 -7.11 18.34
CA ASP A 491 -19.76 -7.60 18.34
C ASP A 491 -20.77 -6.62 18.95
N ARG A 492 -20.30 -5.52 19.57
CA ARG A 492 -21.13 -4.54 20.27
C ARG A 492 -20.47 -3.17 20.29
N GLY A 493 -21.29 -2.13 20.48
CA GLY A 493 -20.86 -0.81 20.92
C GLY A 493 -21.15 -0.63 22.41
N ILE A 494 -20.29 0.10 23.13
CA ILE A 494 -20.43 0.31 24.58
C ILE A 494 -20.32 1.81 24.89
N LEU A 495 -21.32 2.38 25.54
CA LEU A 495 -21.21 3.68 26.19
C LEU A 495 -20.52 3.48 27.54
N ALA A 496 -19.36 4.09 27.72
CA ALA A 496 -18.58 3.95 28.93
C ALA A 496 -18.36 5.29 29.63
N TYR A 497 -18.35 5.30 30.96
CA TYR A 497 -18.22 6.51 31.77
C TYR A 497 -17.25 6.32 32.94
N LYS A 498 -16.58 7.40 33.32
CA LYS A 498 -15.77 7.46 34.53
C LYS A 498 -15.90 8.83 35.20
N PRO A 499 -16.34 8.92 36.47
CA PRO A 499 -16.37 10.19 37.18
C PRO A 499 -14.96 10.70 37.50
N PHE A 500 -14.80 12.02 37.58
CA PHE A 500 -13.58 12.60 38.17
C PHE A 500 -13.64 12.56 39.69
N SER A 501 -12.47 12.40 40.32
CA SER A 501 -12.34 12.09 41.76
C SER A 501 -12.82 13.21 42.69
N THR A 502 -13.05 14.41 42.15
CA THR A 502 -13.60 15.57 42.85
C THR A 502 -15.13 15.57 42.95
N SER A 503 -15.80 14.64 42.27
CA SER A 503 -17.23 14.36 42.51
C SER A 503 -17.40 13.55 43.79
N ASN A 504 -17.75 14.23 44.89
CA ASN A 504 -18.11 13.59 46.15
C ASN A 504 -19.34 12.67 45.95
N TYR A 505 -19.14 11.40 45.64
CA TYR A 505 -20.20 10.41 45.73
C TYR A 505 -19.71 9.02 46.16
N HIS A 506 -20.22 8.58 47.30
CA HIS A 506 -20.21 7.20 47.76
C HIS A 506 -21.45 6.49 47.18
N PRO A 507 -21.32 5.33 46.53
CA PRO A 507 -22.47 4.61 46.00
C PRO A 507 -23.22 3.91 47.14
N ASP A 508 -24.38 4.46 47.52
CA ASP A 508 -25.39 3.66 48.21
C ASP A 508 -26.09 2.78 47.17
N LYS A 509 -25.70 1.51 47.14
CA LYS A 509 -26.43 0.45 46.46
C LYS A 509 -27.78 0.28 47.17
N ASN A 510 -28.83 0.83 46.58
CA ASN A 510 -30.18 0.25 46.49
C ASN A 510 -31.16 1.32 46.02
N VAL A 511 -31.43 1.34 44.72
CA VAL A 511 -32.71 1.83 44.21
C VAL A 511 -33.15 0.84 43.15
N ASP A 512 -34.06 -0.05 43.55
CA ASP A 512 -34.91 -0.79 42.62
C ASP A 512 -35.74 0.23 41.82
N ILE A 513 -35.67 0.15 40.50
CA ILE A 513 -36.51 0.91 39.58
C ILE A 513 -37.67 -0.02 39.15
N PRO A 514 -38.94 0.45 39.17
CA PRO A 514 -40.12 -0.36 38.87
C PRO A 514 -40.25 -0.83 37.42
#